data_AF-A0A9D9GR79-F1
#
_entry.id   AF-A0A9D9GR79-F1
#
_cell.length_a   1.000
_cell.length_b   1.000
_cell.length_c   1.000
_cell.angle_alpha   90.00
_cell.angle_beta   90.00
_cell.angle_gamma   90.00
#
_symmetry.space_group_name_H-M   'P 1'
#
loop_
_entity.id
_entity.type
_entity.pdbx_description
1 polymer ?
#
loop_
_entity_poly.entity_id
_entity_poly.type
_entity_poly.pdbx_seq_one_letter_code
_entity_poly.pdbx_strand_id
1 'polypeptide(L)' 'MHLWNFGCSGGWLGYLLWFIILFLAVFFLLRLLGTLSCPFTSVNESPLDVLKSRYARGEITKEEFERMKKDIE' A
#
# COMPACT_ATOMS: atom_id res chain seq x y z
N MET A 1 -17.42 -20.50 40.38
CA MET A 1 -16.35 -20.07 39.46
C MET A 1 -16.95 -19.03 38.53
N HIS A 2 -17.03 -17.78 38.97
CA HIS A 2 -17.46 -16.68 38.12
C HIS A 2 -16.47 -15.55 38.40
N LEU A 3 -15.54 -15.38 37.47
CA LEU A 3 -14.48 -14.38 37.48
C LEU A 3 -15.13 -12.99 37.30
N TRP A 4 -15.65 -12.44 38.38
CA TRP A 4 -16.17 -11.07 38.42
C TRP A 4 -15.18 -10.18 39.16
N ASN A 5 -14.03 -9.97 38.53
CA ASN A 5 -13.14 -8.88 38.87
C ASN A 5 -12.66 -8.19 37.58
N PHE A 6 -13.58 -7.47 36.93
CA PHE A 6 -13.26 -6.64 35.75
C PHE A 6 -13.97 -5.27 35.85
N GLY A 7 -14.07 -4.72 37.06
CA GLY A 7 -14.87 -3.51 37.33
C GLY A 7 -14.08 -2.22 37.57
N CYS A 8 -12.80 -2.27 37.97
CA CYS A 8 -12.07 -1.05 38.39
C CYS A 8 -10.76 -0.76 37.64
N SER A 9 -10.39 -1.57 36.66
CA SER A 9 -9.25 -1.33 35.74
C SER A 9 -9.70 -0.94 34.31
N GLY A 10 -11.00 -0.71 34.12
CA GLY A 10 -11.66 -0.62 32.80
C GLY A 10 -11.44 0.68 32.03
N GLY A 11 -10.88 1.73 32.65
CA GLY A 11 -10.59 2.99 31.95
C GLY A 11 -9.48 2.80 30.92
N TRP A 12 -8.27 2.47 31.38
CA TRP A 12 -7.11 2.23 30.51
C TRP A 12 -7.33 1.05 29.56
N LEU A 13 -7.90 -0.06 30.05
CA LEU A 13 -8.14 -1.25 29.23
C LEU A 13 -9.16 -1.00 28.12
N GLY A 14 -10.18 -0.17 28.38
CA GLY A 14 -11.11 0.30 27.37
C GLY A 14 -10.44 1.15 26.30
N TYR A 15 -9.60 2.11 26.70
CA TYR A 15 -8.79 2.90 25.76
C TYR A 15 -7.86 2.01 24.94
N LEU A 16 -7.20 1.03 25.55
CA LEU A 16 -6.28 0.12 24.88
C LEU A 16 -6.99 -0.73 23.80
N LEU A 17 -8.18 -1.25 24.11
CA LEU A 17 -9.02 -1.92 23.11
C LEU A 17 -9.46 -0.98 21.98
N TRP A 18 -9.81 0.26 22.31
CA TRP A 18 -10.18 1.27 21.32
C TRP A 18 -9.01 1.62 20.39
N PHE A 19 -7.80 1.76 20.93
CA PHE A 19 -6.57 1.98 20.15
C PHE A 19 -6.24 0.79 19.25
N ILE A 20 -6.43 -0.45 19.72
CA ILE A 20 -6.23 -1.65 18.89
C ILE A 20 -7.18 -1.65 17.70
N ILE A 21 -8.47 -1.35 17.93
CA ILE A 21 -9.47 -1.29 16.86
C ILE A 21 -9.15 -0.17 15.87
N LEU A 22 -8.78 1.03 16.36
CA LEU A 22 -8.37 2.15 15.53
C LEU A 22 -7.15 1.80 14.68
N PHE A 23 -6.13 1.18 15.28
CA PHE A 23 -4.93 0.74 14.59
C PHE A 23 -5.24 -0.30 13.51
N LEU A 24 -6.09 -1.29 13.81
CA LEU A 24 -6.53 -2.28 12.83
C LEU A 24 -7.29 -1.63 11.67
N ALA A 25 -8.18 -0.68 11.96
CA ALA A 25 -8.95 0.04 10.94
C ALA A 25 -8.03 0.84 10.01
N VAL A 26 -7.06 1.59 10.56
CA VAL A 26 -6.06 2.32 9.78
C VAL A 26 -5.18 1.36 8.98
N PHE A 27 -4.68 0.29 9.60
CA PHE A 27 -3.86 -0.72 8.92
C PHE A 27 -4.62 -1.39 7.77
N PHE A 28 -5.88 -1.76 8.00
CA PHE A 28 -6.72 -2.36 6.98
C PHE A 28 -7.04 -1.37 5.86
N LEU A 29 -7.31 -0.10 6.18
CA LEU A 29 -7.54 0.95 5.19
C LEU A 29 -6.28 1.20 4.33
N LEU A 30 -5.09 1.30 4.95
CA LEU A 30 -3.82 1.40 4.24
C LEU A 30 -3.54 0.16 3.38
N ARG A 31 -3.87 -1.03 3.87
CA ARG A 31 -3.74 -2.28 3.10
C ARG A 31 -4.71 -2.33 1.93
N LEU A 32 -5.95 -1.87 2.11
CA LEU A 32 -6.99 -1.86 1.08
C LEU A 32 -6.66 -0.85 -0.02
N LEU A 33 -6.22 0.36 0.37
CA LEU A 33 -5.67 1.38 -0.53
C LEU A 33 -4.42 0.87 -1.25
N GLY A 34 -3.55 0.13 -0.55
CA GLY A 34 -2.38 -0.53 -1.13
C GLY A 34 -2.72 -1.66 -2.10
N THR A 35 -3.85 -2.35 -1.92
CA THR A 35 -4.30 -3.41 -2.84
C THR A 35 -5.10 -2.90 -4.04
N LEU A 36 -5.79 -1.76 -3.91
CA LEU A 36 -6.35 -1.04 -5.06
C LEU A 36 -5.24 -0.35 -5.87
N SER A 37 -4.09 -0.12 -5.24
CA SER A 37 -2.82 0.20 -5.87
C SER A 37 -2.10 -1.07 -6.35
N CYS A 38 -2.67 -1.80 -7.30
CA CYS A 38 -1.82 -2.67 -8.11
C CYS A 38 -0.75 -1.79 -8.80
N PRO A 39 0.50 -2.26 -8.85
CA PRO A 39 1.60 -1.79 -8.02
C PRO A 39 2.12 -0.41 -8.47
N PHE A 40 1.74 0.69 -7.81
CA PHE A 40 2.51 1.92 -7.98
C PHE A 40 3.69 1.89 -7.03
N THR A 41 4.74 1.22 -7.49
CA THR A 41 6.13 1.46 -7.10
C THR A 41 6.40 2.95 -7.27
N SER A 42 6.05 3.75 -6.26
CA SER A 42 6.56 5.11 -6.11
C SER A 42 7.73 5.09 -5.14
N VAL A 43 8.81 4.43 -5.55
CA VAL A 43 10.15 4.88 -5.18
C VAL A 43 10.96 4.80 -6.47
N ASN A 44 10.98 5.90 -7.21
CA ASN A 44 11.49 6.09 -8.58
C ASN A 44 10.46 5.83 -9.67
N GLU A 45 9.72 6.87 -10.06
CA GLU A 45 9.22 7.00 -11.44
C GLU A 45 10.43 7.10 -12.37
N SER A 46 11.12 5.96 -12.56
CA SER A 46 12.14 5.82 -13.57
C SER A 46 11.45 6.03 -14.91
N PRO A 47 12.03 6.78 -15.84
CA PRO A 47 11.45 6.96 -17.17
C PRO A 47 11.14 5.62 -17.88
N LEU A 48 11.71 4.50 -17.42
CA LEU A 48 11.34 3.13 -17.79
C LEU A 48 9.86 2.77 -17.56
N ASP A 49 9.22 3.24 -16.49
CA ASP A 49 7.83 2.88 -16.17
C ASP A 49 6.83 3.59 -17.11
N VAL A 50 7.10 4.87 -17.40
CA VAL A 50 6.40 5.66 -18.43
C VAL A 50 6.50 4.97 -19.80
N LEU A 51 7.70 4.48 -20.13
CA LEU A 51 7.97 3.74 -21.35
C LEU A 51 7.20 2.43 -21.45
N LYS A 52 7.17 1.65 -20.37
CA LYS A 52 6.44 0.38 -20.30
C LYS A 52 4.93 0.59 -20.46
N SER A 53 4.41 1.67 -19.89
CA SER A 53 3.02 2.08 -20.01
C SER A 53 2.63 2.42 -21.46
N ARG A 54 3.51 3.13 -22.21
CA ARG A 54 3.29 3.46 -23.63
C ARG A 54 3.40 2.24 -24.55
N TYR A 55 4.33 1.33 -24.27
CA TYR A 55 4.45 0.07 -24.99
C TYR A 55 3.20 -0.80 -24.81
N ALA A 56 2.67 -0.88 -23.58
CA ALA A 56 1.44 -1.61 -23.28
C ALA A 56 0.20 -1.01 -23.97
N ARG A 57 0.18 0.31 -24.22
CA ARG A 57 -0.83 0.98 -25.04
C ARG A 57 -0.64 0.80 -26.55
N GLY A 58 0.49 0.25 -26.98
CA GLY A 58 0.83 0.11 -28.40
C GLY A 58 1.22 1.43 -29.08
N GLU A 59 1.51 2.47 -28.28
CA GLU A 59 1.90 3.81 -28.78
C GLU A 59 3.36 3.86 -29.25
N ILE A 60 4.19 2.91 -28.80
CA ILE A 60 5.61 2.79 -29.19
C ILE A 60 5.91 1.35 -29.58
N THR A 61 6.83 1.16 -30.52
CA THR A 61 7.24 -0.18 -30.95
C THR A 61 8.27 -0.78 -29.98
N LYS A 62 8.50 -2.10 -30.10
CA LYS A 62 9.51 -2.79 -29.29
C LYS A 62 10.91 -2.21 -29.52
N GLU A 63 11.24 -1.79 -30.75
CA GLU A 63 12.53 -1.19 -31.06
C GLU A 63 12.73 0.16 -30.35
N GLU A 64 11.70 0.98 -30.27
CA GLU A 64 11.73 2.28 -29.58
C GLU A 64 11.88 2.11 -28.06
N PHE A 65 11.16 1.13 -27.49
CA PHE A 65 11.27 0.79 -26.07
C PHE A 65 12.70 0.37 -25.68
N GLU A 66 13.32 -0.52 -26.46
CA GLU A 66 14.68 -1.00 -26.19
C GLU A 66 15.75 0.10 -26.32
N ARG A 67 15.58 1.04 -27.27
CA ARG A 67 16.49 2.18 -27.42
C ARG A 67 16.47 3.11 -26.21
N MET A 68 15.27 3.48 -25.77
CA MET A 68 15.12 4.39 -24.63
C MET A 68 15.49 3.72 -23.31
N LYS A 69 15.26 2.41 -23.16
CA LYS A 69 15.71 1.66 -21.99
C LYS A 69 17.23 1.72 -21.83
N LYS A 70 17.98 1.59 -22.92
CA LYS A 70 19.45 1.69 -22.93
C LYS A 70 20.00 3.10 -22.69
N ASP A 71 19.17 4.12 -22.83
CA ASP A 71 19.56 5.53 -22.63
C ASP A 71 19.41 5.96 -21.17
N ILE A 72 18.55 5.25 -20.42
CA ILE A 72 18.21 5.52 -19.01
C ILE A 72 19.07 4.70 -18.04
N GLU A 73 19.63 3.59 -18.51
CA GLU A 73 20.56 2.70 -17.77
C GLU A 73 22.01 3.18 -17.92
#